data_AF-A0A6U1IZX0-F1
#
_entry.id   AF-A0A6U1IZX0-F1
#
_cell.length_a   1.000
_cell.length_b   1.000
_cell.length_c   1.000
_cell.angle_alpha   90.00
_cell.angle_beta   90.00
_cell.angle_gamma   90.00
#
_symmetry.space_group_name_H-M   'P 1'
#
loop_
_entity.id
_entity.type
_entity.pdbx_description
1 polymer ?
#
loop_
_entity_poly.entity_id
_entity_poly.type
_entity_poly.pdbx_seq_one_letter_code
_entity_poly.pdbx_strand_id
1 'polypeptide(L)'
;SLCKIVSTGLMQLFGNFQNSSKDVSGPLAIVAVGAEVARSDASGLYQFAALVNVNLGIVNLLPLPALDGGYLALIAVEAIRGGQKLEKNVEGAIMGSGLLILMTSGVFLIFRDIFNFVK
;
A
#
# COMPACT_ATOMS: atom_id res chain seq x y z
N SER A 1 4.04 -29.22 3.41
CA SER A 1 5.26 -28.39 3.51
C SER A 1 5.04 -26.93 3.13
N LEU A 2 4.28 -26.61 2.07
CA LEU A 2 3.95 -25.22 1.68
C LEU A 2 3.09 -24.44 2.69
N CYS A 3 2.06 -25.06 3.28
CA CYS A 3 1.15 -24.38 4.23
C CYS A 3 1.88 -23.87 5.50
N LYS A 4 2.89 -24.61 5.99
CA LYS A 4 3.73 -24.18 7.11
C LYS A 4 4.63 -22.99 6.75
N ILE A 5 5.18 -22.97 5.53
CA ILE A 5 6.02 -21.86 5.05
C ILE A 5 5.18 -20.58 4.91
N VAL A 6 3.98 -20.70 4.33
CA VAL A 6 3.04 -19.57 4.20
C VAL A 6 2.60 -19.05 5.57
N SER A 7 2.25 -19.95 6.49
CA SER A 7 1.84 -19.59 7.86
C SER A 7 2.97 -18.94 8.65
N THR A 8 4.20 -19.45 8.55
CA THR A 8 5.37 -18.89 9.26
C THR A 8 5.76 -17.54 8.67
N GLY A 9 5.71 -17.38 7.36
CA GLY A 9 5.91 -16.09 6.69
C GLY A 9 4.89 -15.04 7.11
N LEU A 10 3.60 -15.41 7.18
CA LEU A 10 2.54 -14.53 7.69
C LEU A 10 2.78 -14.12 9.15
N MET A 11 3.15 -15.07 10.03
CA MET A 11 3.40 -14.78 11.44
C MET A 11 4.60 -13.84 11.64
N GLN A 12 5.67 -14.01 10.86
CA GLN A 12 6.85 -13.14 10.91
C GLN A 12 6.54 -11.73 10.39
N LEU A 13 5.70 -11.61 9.36
CA LEU A 13 5.26 -10.31 8.84
C LEU A 13 4.46 -9.52 9.88
N PHE A 14 3.53 -10.16 10.59
CA PHE A 14 2.80 -9.51 11.68
C PHE A 14 3.69 -9.16 12.89
N GLY A 15 4.67 -10.00 13.22
CA GLY A 15 5.57 -9.78 14.36
C GLY A 15 6.62 -8.67 14.13
N ASN A 16 7.09 -8.48 12.90
CA ASN A 16 8.16 -7.53 12.57
C ASN A 16 7.70 -6.25 11.86
N PHE A 17 6.39 -6.06 11.67
CA PHE A 17 5.81 -4.90 10.98
C PHE A 17 6.29 -3.55 11.52
N GLN A 18 6.49 -3.44 12.84
CA GLN A 18 7.01 -2.23 13.50
C GLN A 18 8.47 -1.92 13.15
N ASN A 19 9.29 -2.92 12.86
CA ASN A 19 10.70 -2.71 12.51
C ASN A 19 10.86 -2.37 11.01
N SER A 20 10.05 -2.96 10.14
CA SER A 20 10.04 -2.63 8.70
C SER A 20 9.48 -1.24 8.38
N SER A 21 8.71 -0.65 9.30
CA SER A 21 8.15 0.70 9.12
C SER A 21 9.16 1.84 9.39
N LYS A 22 10.35 1.54 9.95
CA LYS A 22 11.37 2.57 10.25
C LYS A 22 12.22 2.96 9.05
N ASP A 23 12.32 2.10 8.05
CA ASP A 23 12.93 2.41 6.76
C ASP A 23 11.81 2.64 5.75
N VAL A 24 11.10 3.78 5.86
CA VAL A 24 10.21 4.26 4.78
C VAL A 24 11.10 4.62 3.60
N SER A 25 11.57 3.59 2.89
CA SER A 25 12.17 3.65 1.58
C SER A 25 11.10 4.23 0.66
N GLY A 26 11.32 5.44 0.16
CA GLY A 26 10.37 6.09 -0.74
C GLY A 26 10.13 5.26 -2.00
N PRO A 27 9.11 5.61 -2.81
CA PRO A 27 8.72 4.83 -3.99
C PRO A 27 9.91 4.50 -4.92
N LEU A 28 10.88 5.42 -5.02
CA LEU A 28 12.09 5.23 -5.82
C LEU A 28 13.02 4.15 -5.26
N ALA A 29 13.19 4.09 -3.94
CA ALA A 29 14.02 3.09 -3.28
C ALA A 29 13.43 1.68 -3.40
N ILE A 30 12.10 1.54 -3.34
CA ILE A 30 11.41 0.27 -3.58
C ILE A 30 11.70 -0.23 -5.01
N VAL A 31 11.64 0.66 -5.99
CA VAL A 31 11.96 0.33 -7.39
C VAL A 31 13.43 -0.06 -7.55
N ALA A 32 14.35 0.65 -6.90
CA ALA A 32 15.78 0.37 -6.96
C ALA A 32 16.11 -1.03 -6.39
N VAL A 33 15.60 -1.36 -5.20
CA VAL A 33 15.76 -2.68 -4.58
C VAL A 33 15.14 -3.77 -5.47
N GLY A 34 13.94 -3.54 -6.00
CA GLY A 34 13.29 -4.48 -6.91
C GLY A 34 14.10 -4.72 -8.19
N ALA A 35 14.72 -3.68 -8.75
CA ALA A 35 15.57 -3.78 -9.93
C ALA A 35 16.87 -4.56 -9.66
N GLU A 36 17.43 -4.44 -8.47
CA GLU A 36 18.61 -5.21 -8.05
C GLU A 36 18.25 -6.69 -7.88
N VAL A 37 17.20 -6.99 -7.13
CA VAL A 37 16.71 -8.37 -6.92
C VAL A 37 16.35 -9.05 -8.25
N ALA A 38 15.71 -8.32 -9.17
CA ALA A 38 15.35 -8.83 -10.50
C ALA A 38 16.57 -9.23 -11.35
N ARG A 39 17.74 -8.62 -11.13
CA ARG A 39 18.98 -8.96 -11.83
C ARG A 39 19.72 -10.13 -11.19
N SER A 40 19.53 -10.36 -9.89
CA SER A 40 20.26 -11.37 -9.13
C SER A 40 19.64 -12.76 -9.21
N ASP A 41 18.34 -12.91 -8.90
CA ASP A 41 17.70 -14.22 -8.78
C ASP A 41 16.18 -14.14 -8.95
N ALA A 42 15.61 -15.02 -9.80
CA ALA A 42 14.18 -15.11 -10.03
C ALA A 42 13.41 -15.55 -8.77
N SER A 43 13.99 -16.40 -7.92
CA SER A 43 13.37 -16.82 -6.65
C SER A 43 13.29 -15.66 -5.65
N GLY A 44 14.36 -14.86 -5.55
CA GLY A 44 14.37 -13.62 -4.77
C GLY A 44 13.31 -12.61 -5.23
N LEU A 45 13.07 -12.50 -6.54
CA LEU A 45 12.05 -11.61 -7.09
C LEU A 45 10.63 -11.99 -6.63
N TYR A 46 10.31 -13.28 -6.57
CA TYR A 46 9.01 -13.74 -6.05
C TYR A 46 8.83 -13.40 -4.56
N GLN A 47 9.88 -13.55 -3.75
CA GLN A 47 9.82 -13.18 -2.33
C GLN A 47 9.66 -11.67 -2.14
N PHE A 48 10.42 -10.87 -2.90
CA PHE A 48 10.29 -9.42 -2.89
C PHE A 48 8.89 -8.97 -3.30
N ALA A 49 8.36 -9.51 -4.40
CA ALA A 49 7.01 -9.22 -4.88
C ALA A 49 5.94 -9.65 -3.88
N ALA A 50 6.10 -10.80 -3.21
CA ALA A 50 5.19 -11.25 -2.17
C ALA A 50 5.16 -10.26 -1.00
N LEU A 51 6.32 -9.79 -0.54
CA LEU A 51 6.42 -8.82 0.55
C LEU A 51 5.78 -7.47 0.17
N VAL A 52 6.07 -6.95 -1.03
CA VAL A 52 5.47 -5.70 -1.53
C VAL A 52 3.95 -5.84 -1.63
N ASN A 53 3.44 -6.94 -2.18
CA ASN A 53 2.00 -7.17 -2.31
C ASN A 53 1.29 -7.29 -0.96
N VAL A 54 1.91 -7.93 0.04
CA VAL A 54 1.31 -7.99 1.40
C VAL A 54 1.22 -6.58 1.98
N ASN A 55 2.28 -5.78 1.89
CA ASN A 55 2.27 -4.41 2.38
C ASN A 55 1.24 -3.54 1.64
N LEU A 56 1.17 -3.66 0.32
CA LEU A 56 0.19 -2.95 -0.50
C LEU A 56 -1.24 -3.37 -0.16
N GLY A 57 -1.47 -4.67 0.09
CA GLY A 57 -2.76 -5.19 0.55
C GLY A 57 -3.17 -4.62 1.91
N ILE A 58 -2.25 -4.52 2.86
CA ILE A 58 -2.50 -3.89 4.17
C ILE A 58 -2.86 -2.41 3.98
N VAL A 59 -2.10 -1.68 3.18
CA VAL A 59 -2.35 -0.27 2.88
C VAL A 59 -3.71 -0.08 2.20
N ASN A 60 -4.06 -0.94 1.23
CA ASN A 60 -5.35 -0.92 0.54
C ASN A 60 -6.54 -1.18 1.45
N LEU A 61 -6.37 -1.87 2.58
CA LEU A 61 -7.44 -2.09 3.55
C LEU A 61 -7.66 -0.92 4.51
N LEU A 62 -6.77 0.09 4.52
CA LEU A 62 -6.95 1.27 5.36
C LEU A 62 -8.17 2.07 4.90
N PRO A 63 -8.90 2.74 5.82
CA PRO A 63 -10.07 3.56 5.51
C PRO A 63 -9.65 4.91 4.90
N LEU A 64 -8.84 4.87 3.84
CA LEU A 64 -8.32 6.02 3.13
C LEU A 64 -9.08 6.20 1.81
N PRO A 65 -9.54 7.43 1.50
CA PRO A 65 -10.18 7.73 0.23
C PRO A 65 -9.28 7.35 -0.96
N ALA A 66 -9.89 6.85 -2.04
CA ALA A 66 -9.24 6.25 -3.24
C ALA A 66 -8.61 4.86 -3.10
N LEU A 67 -8.60 4.25 -1.91
CA LEU A 67 -8.22 2.85 -1.73
C LEU A 67 -9.46 1.97 -1.53
N ASP A 68 -9.29 0.65 -1.68
CA ASP A 68 -10.38 -0.32 -1.51
C ASP A 68 -11.04 -0.23 -0.12
N GLY A 69 -10.23 -0.02 0.92
CA GLY A 69 -10.67 0.19 2.30
C GLY A 69 -11.44 1.50 2.50
N GLY A 70 -11.24 2.49 1.63
CA GLY A 70 -12.06 3.71 1.57
C GLY A 70 -13.50 3.39 1.17
N TYR A 71 -13.70 2.57 0.13
CA TYR A 71 -15.03 2.07 -0.23
C TYR A 71 -15.66 1.26 0.89
N LEU A 72 -14.90 0.34 1.50
CA LEU A 72 -15.38 -0.45 2.64
C LEU A 72 -15.78 0.44 3.83
N ALA A 73 -15.03 1.51 4.10
CA ALA A 73 -15.36 2.47 5.15
C ALA A 73 -16.66 3.23 4.85
N LEU A 74 -16.87 3.66 3.60
CA LEU A 74 -18.11 4.31 3.19
C LEU A 74 -19.31 3.35 3.34
N ILE A 75 -19.17 2.11 2.90
CA ILE A 75 -20.20 1.07 3.07
C ILE A 75 -20.47 0.80 4.57
N ALA A 76 -19.43 0.77 5.41
CA ALA A 76 -19.58 0.62 6.85
C ALA A 76 -20.35 1.79 7.47
N VAL A 77 -20.07 3.02 7.04
CA VAL A 77 -20.82 4.22 7.47
C VAL A 77 -22.28 4.15 7.01
N GLU A 78 -22.54 3.72 5.77
CA GLU A 78 -23.90 3.51 5.26
C GLU A 78 -24.65 2.45 6.08
N ALA A 79 -24.00 1.34 6.41
CA ALA A 79 -24.57 0.29 7.26
C ALA A 79 -24.94 0.81 8.65
N ILE A 80 -24.06 1.63 9.27
CA ILE A 80 -24.32 2.26 10.57
C ILE A 80 -25.45 3.29 10.49
N ARG A 81 -25.59 4.01 9.37
CA ARG A 81 -26.65 5.01 9.15
C ARG A 81 -28.00 4.40 8.72
N GLY A 82 -28.17 3.09 8.89
CA GLY A 82 -29.42 2.39 8.54
C GLY A 82 -29.58 2.08 7.06
N GLY A 83 -28.47 1.87 6.34
CA GLY A 83 -28.47 1.49 4.92
C GLY A 83 -28.78 2.64 3.96
N GLN A 84 -28.81 3.88 4.45
CA GLN A 84 -29.00 5.06 3.61
C GLN A 84 -27.74 5.31 2.79
N LYS A 85 -27.79 4.96 1.50
CA LYS A 85 -26.70 5.20 0.56
C LYS A 85 -26.28 6.66 0.54
N LEU A 86 -24.97 6.89 0.46
CA LEU A 86 -24.44 8.22 0.17
C LEU A 86 -24.86 8.62 -1.24
N GLU A 87 -25.01 9.93 -1.43
CA GLU A 87 -25.23 10.45 -2.76
C GLU A 87 -24.00 10.14 -3.62
N LYS A 88 -24.22 9.60 -4.83
CA LYS A 88 -23.13 9.22 -5.74
C LYS A 88 -22.14 10.37 -6.01
N ASN A 89 -22.62 11.60 -6.00
CA ASN A 89 -21.79 12.79 -6.15
C ASN A 89 -20.83 12.98 -4.96
N VAL A 90 -21.30 12.71 -3.73
CA VAL A 90 -20.50 12.83 -2.50
C VAL A 90 -19.48 11.69 -2.42
N GLU A 91 -19.90 10.45 -2.69
CA GLU A 91 -19.01 9.30 -2.76
C GLU A 91 -17.90 9.53 -3.81
N GLY A 92 -18.28 9.97 -5.01
CA GLY A 92 -17.34 10.30 -6.08
C GLY A 92 -16.40 11.45 -5.73
N ALA A 93 -16.89 12.48 -5.03
CA ALA A 93 -16.06 13.59 -4.58
C ALA A 93 -15.05 13.16 -3.51
N ILE A 94 -15.47 12.35 -2.53
CA ILE A 94 -14.58 11.82 -1.49
C ILE A 94 -13.50 10.93 -2.12
N MET A 95 -13.90 9.96 -2.94
CA MET A 95 -12.95 9.05 -3.58
C MET A 95 -12.04 9.77 -4.58
N GLY A 96 -12.59 10.68 -5.39
CA GLY A 96 -11.82 11.49 -6.33
C GLY A 96 -10.83 12.43 -5.66
N SER A 97 -11.20 13.06 -4.54
CA SER A 97 -10.28 13.90 -3.76
C SER A 97 -9.15 13.09 -3.14
N GLY A 98 -9.44 11.87 -2.65
CA GLY A 98 -8.42 10.91 -2.23
C GLY A 98 -7.41 10.62 -3.33
N LEU A 99 -7.90 10.35 -4.54
CA LEU A 99 -7.05 10.00 -5.67
C LEU A 99 -6.14 11.16 -6.05
N LEU A 100 -6.69 12.39 -6.09
CA LEU A 100 -5.91 13.60 -6.32
C LEU A 100 -4.80 13.75 -5.28
N ILE A 101 -5.12 13.61 -3.98
CA ILE A 101 -4.14 13.73 -2.90
C ILE A 101 -3.04 12.66 -3.03
N LEU A 102 -3.40 11.41 -3.33
CA LEU A 102 -2.43 10.33 -3.50
C LEU A 102 -1.54 10.55 -4.70
N MET A 103 -2.10 10.96 -5.84
CA MET A 103 -1.32 11.25 -7.05
C MET A 103 -0.37 12.42 -6.82
N THR A 104 -0.85 13.52 -6.24
CA THR A 104 -0.01 14.68 -5.91
C THR A 104 1.08 14.30 -4.91
N SER A 105 0.75 13.53 -3.87
CA SER A 105 1.73 13.07 -2.88
C SER A 105 2.76 12.12 -3.49
N GLY A 106 2.34 11.19 -4.36
CA GLY A 106 3.24 10.26 -5.04
C GLY A 106 4.23 11.00 -5.93
N VAL A 107 3.75 11.94 -6.75
CA VAL A 107 4.61 12.80 -7.58
C VAL A 107 5.56 13.62 -6.71
N PHE A 108 5.05 14.24 -5.64
CA PHE A 108 5.87 15.01 -4.69
C PHE A 108 6.98 14.18 -4.03
N LEU A 109 6.66 12.96 -3.58
CA LEU A 109 7.64 12.05 -2.98
C LEU A 109 8.72 11.63 -3.98
N ILE A 110 8.33 11.32 -5.23
CA ILE A 110 9.29 10.99 -6.29
C ILE A 110 10.22 12.17 -6.56
N PHE A 111 9.69 13.39 -6.69
CA PHE A 111 10.53 14.59 -6.87
C PHE A 111 11.48 14.78 -5.69
N ARG A 112 10.97 14.70 -4.46
CA ARG A 112 11.78 14.82 -3.24
C ARG A 112 12.92 13.80 -3.22
N ASP A 113 12.62 12.54 -3.54
CA ASP A 113 13.61 11.47 -3.55
C ASP A 113 14.69 11.72 -4.62
N ILE A 114 14.31 12.19 -5.82
CA ILE A 114 15.27 12.58 -6.87
C ILE A 114 16.18 13.72 -6.41
N PHE A 115 15.62 14.77 -5.81
CA PHE A 115 16.43 15.90 -5.32
C PHE A 115 17.38 15.50 -4.20
N ASN A 116 16.95 14.61 -3.31
CA ASN A 116 17.80 14.08 -2.24
C ASN A 116 18.90 13.15 -2.77
N PHE A 117 18.66 12.42 -3.87
CA PHE A 117 19.67 11.54 -4.49
C PHE A 117 20.75 12.29 -5.29
N VAL A 118 20.42 13.47 -5.83
CA VAL A 118 21.34 14.29 -6.64
C VAL A 118 22.29 15.14 -5.77
N LYS A 119 22.01 15.25 -4.46
CA LYS A 119 22.82 16.00 -3.50
C LYS A 119 23.72 15.08 -2.70
#